data_AF-A0A7V2RKS6-F1
#
_entry.id   AF-A0A7V2RKS6-F1
#
_cell.length_a   1.000
_cell.length_b   1.000
_cell.length_c   1.000
_cell.angle_alpha   90.00
_cell.angle_beta   90.00
_cell.angle_gamma   90.00
#
_symmetry.space_group_name_H-M   'P 1'
#
loop_
_entity.id
_entity.type
_entity.pdbx_description
1 polymer ?
#
loop_
_entity_poly.entity_id
_entity_poly.type
_entity_poly.pdbx_seq_one_letter_code
_entity_poly.pdbx_strand_id
1 'polypeptide(L)'
;MNYAKSLKKIAVNLPSGEKLSFQVGEYSELQKSIIEEFLPRYGHGAEVLSVGNATDESLFLNKKKLEELNFFDPTSNELPDIIAFSKNKNWLYLIETVYGLGIINEIRLLQLKKMTINCKAEIIYVTAFNHREDFRKITAAIAWETDVWIANEPDHLIHFNGDKFLGPYRTFINETIN
;
A
#
# COMPACT_ATOMS: atom_id res chain seq x y z
N MET A 1 -36.88 9.76 -15.99
CA MET A 1 -36.88 9.84 -14.51
C MET A 1 -35.43 9.83 -14.06
N ASN A 2 -34.89 10.97 -13.65
CA ASN A 2 -33.49 11.13 -13.25
C ASN A 2 -33.27 10.49 -11.87
N TYR A 3 -32.75 9.26 -11.84
CA TYR A 3 -32.22 8.66 -10.60
C TYR A 3 -30.83 9.24 -10.35
N ALA A 4 -30.76 10.47 -9.82
CA ALA A 4 -29.58 10.93 -9.12
C ALA A 4 -29.50 10.16 -7.80
N LYS A 5 -29.03 8.90 -7.85
CA LYS A 5 -28.61 8.16 -6.65
C LYS A 5 -27.59 9.06 -5.97
N SER A 6 -27.92 9.59 -4.78
CA SER A 6 -26.96 10.30 -3.95
C SER A 6 -25.85 9.31 -3.60
N LEU A 7 -24.73 9.39 -4.32
CA LEU A 7 -23.60 8.51 -4.10
C LEU A 7 -23.08 8.78 -2.70
N LYS A 8 -23.18 7.78 -1.81
CA LYS A 8 -22.65 7.87 -0.46
C LYS A 8 -21.13 8.08 -0.57
N LYS A 9 -20.60 8.96 0.29
CA LYS A 9 -19.17 9.23 0.36
C LYS A 9 -18.60 8.72 1.67
N ILE A 10 -17.36 8.24 1.64
CA ILE A 10 -16.55 7.96 2.83
C ILE A 10 -15.53 9.08 3.03
N ALA A 11 -15.28 9.46 4.28
CA ALA A 11 -14.21 10.38 4.63
C ALA A 11 -12.94 9.58 4.92
N VAL A 12 -11.80 10.03 4.41
CA VAL A 12 -10.48 9.43 4.63
C VAL A 12 -9.58 10.48 5.25
N ASN A 13 -9.00 10.16 6.40
CA ASN A 13 -8.13 11.07 7.13
C ASN A 13 -6.68 10.76 6.76
N LEU A 14 -6.01 11.70 6.11
CA LEU A 14 -4.58 11.58 5.85
C LEU A 14 -3.79 11.77 7.16
N PRO A 15 -2.60 11.17 7.27
CA PRO A 15 -1.70 11.41 8.41
C PRO A 15 -1.35 12.90 8.63
N SER A 16 -1.46 13.73 7.58
CA SER A 16 -1.27 15.19 7.66
C SER A 16 -2.40 15.93 8.39
N GLY A 17 -3.52 15.26 8.67
CA GLY A 17 -4.75 15.85 9.20
C GLY A 17 -5.74 16.33 8.12
N GLU A 18 -5.34 16.32 6.84
CA GLU A 18 -6.23 16.60 5.72
C GLU A 18 -7.29 15.50 5.55
N LYS A 19 -8.49 15.87 5.11
CA LYS A 19 -9.59 14.93 4.87
C LYS A 19 -9.91 14.84 3.39
N LEU A 20 -9.79 13.65 2.84
CA LEU A 20 -10.27 13.31 1.51
C LEU A 20 -11.68 12.73 1.57
N SER A 21 -12.40 12.77 0.46
CA SER A 21 -13.75 12.22 0.37
C SER A 21 -13.90 11.35 -0.87
N PHE A 22 -14.11 10.06 -0.67
CA PHE A 22 -14.20 9.07 -1.75
C PHE A 22 -15.64 8.61 -1.98
N GLN A 23 -15.93 8.18 -3.20
CA GLN A 23 -17.14 7.42 -3.52
C GLN A 23 -17.10 6.09 -2.77
N VAL A 24 -18.19 5.70 -2.09
CA VAL A 24 -18.26 4.40 -1.38
C VAL A 24 -18.08 3.23 -2.38
N GLY A 25 -17.20 2.30 -2.03
CA GLY A 25 -16.95 1.05 -2.76
C GLY A 25 -15.77 0.29 -2.17
N GLU A 26 -15.62 -1.00 -2.50
CA GLU A 26 -14.60 -1.86 -1.88
C GLU A 26 -13.16 -1.35 -2.11
N TYR A 27 -12.90 -0.76 -3.29
CA TYR A 27 -11.61 -0.14 -3.61
C TYR A 27 -11.27 1.03 -2.66
N SER A 28 -12.20 1.97 -2.49
CA SER A 28 -11.97 3.16 -1.67
C SER A 28 -11.98 2.85 -0.16
N GLU A 29 -12.75 1.84 0.26
CA GLU A 29 -12.74 1.30 1.62
C GLU A 29 -11.40 0.64 1.96
N LEU A 30 -10.80 -0.08 1.01
CA LEU A 30 -9.46 -0.65 1.17
C LEU A 30 -8.39 0.45 1.19
N GLN A 31 -8.47 1.46 0.31
CA GLN A 31 -7.58 2.62 0.36
C GLN A 31 -7.65 3.34 1.71
N LYS A 32 -8.86 3.56 2.23
CA LYS A 32 -9.07 4.12 3.58
C LYS A 32 -8.38 3.25 4.64
N SER A 33 -8.55 1.94 4.59
CA SER A 33 -7.93 1.01 5.54
C SER A 33 -6.41 1.04 5.47
N ILE A 34 -5.83 1.15 4.27
CA ILE A 34 -4.37 1.32 4.13
C ILE A 34 -3.91 2.61 4.81
N ILE A 35 -4.61 3.72 4.57
CA ILE A 35 -4.22 5.03 5.09
C ILE A 35 -4.39 5.11 6.61
N GLU A 36 -5.49 4.58 7.14
CA GLU A 36 -5.88 4.76 8.55
C GLU A 36 -5.48 3.58 9.45
N GLU A 37 -5.15 2.40 8.92
CA GLU A 37 -4.78 1.23 9.72
C GLU A 37 -3.37 0.71 9.37
N PHE A 38 -3.03 0.54 8.09
CA PHE A 38 -1.70 0.04 7.69
C PHE A 38 -0.59 1.07 7.97
N LEU A 39 -0.72 2.31 7.48
CA LEU A 39 0.34 3.32 7.60
C LEU A 39 0.64 3.70 9.08
N PRO A 40 -0.35 3.76 9.99
CA PRO A 40 -0.04 3.97 11.41
C PRO A 40 0.74 2.82 12.07
N ARG A 41 0.55 1.58 11.60
CA ARG A 41 1.25 0.39 12.15
C ARG A 41 2.64 0.20 11.55
N TYR A 42 2.72 0.23 10.22
CA TYR A 42 3.91 -0.17 9.47
C TYR A 42 4.57 0.99 8.74
N GLY A 43 3.87 2.10 8.56
CA GLY A 43 4.36 3.24 7.78
C GLY A 43 5.46 4.06 8.47
N HIS A 44 5.74 3.85 9.76
CA HIS A 44 6.78 4.57 10.50
C HIS A 44 6.70 6.11 10.39
N GLY A 45 5.47 6.66 10.57
CA GLY A 45 5.21 8.09 10.43
C GLY A 45 5.23 8.58 8.98
N ALA A 46 4.86 7.71 8.04
CA ALA A 46 4.78 8.07 6.64
C ALA A 46 3.73 9.14 6.36
N GLU A 47 4.08 10.11 5.51
CA GLU A 47 3.12 11.01 4.88
C GLU A 47 2.59 10.36 3.59
N VAL A 48 1.31 10.58 3.27
CA VAL A 48 0.74 10.15 1.98
C VAL A 48 1.13 11.19 0.92
N LEU A 49 1.69 10.73 -0.19
CA LEU A 49 2.14 11.55 -1.32
C LEU A 49 1.22 11.44 -2.53
N SER A 50 0.53 10.31 -2.69
CA SER A 50 -0.43 10.11 -3.77
C SER A 50 -1.52 9.16 -3.33
N VAL A 51 -2.75 9.41 -3.80
CA VAL A 51 -3.86 8.46 -3.74
C VAL A 51 -4.56 8.44 -5.10
N GLY A 52 -4.57 7.29 -5.77
CA GLY A 52 -5.26 7.06 -7.04
C GLY A 52 -6.78 6.97 -6.89
N ASN A 53 -7.49 7.08 -8.01
CA ASN A 53 -8.90 6.72 -8.12
C ASN A 53 -9.07 5.53 -9.07
N ALA A 54 -10.24 4.90 -9.06
CA ALA A 54 -10.59 3.80 -9.96
C ALA A 54 -10.62 4.17 -11.47
N THR A 55 -10.34 5.43 -11.81
CA THR A 55 -10.36 5.98 -13.18
C THR A 55 -9.00 6.56 -13.60
N ASP A 56 -7.91 6.17 -12.95
CA ASP A 56 -6.53 6.63 -13.22
C ASP A 56 -6.26 8.14 -13.05
N GLU A 57 -7.17 8.87 -12.38
CA GLU A 57 -6.93 10.24 -11.93
C GLU A 57 -6.55 10.26 -10.44
N SER A 58 -5.47 10.94 -10.07
CA SER A 58 -5.06 11.07 -8.66
C SER A 58 -6.04 11.96 -7.88
N LEU A 59 -6.63 11.44 -6.80
CA LEU A 59 -7.47 12.19 -5.86
C LEU A 59 -6.65 13.15 -5.00
N PHE A 60 -5.37 12.82 -4.80
CA PHE A 60 -4.40 13.61 -4.08
C PHE A 60 -3.02 13.36 -4.69
N LEU A 61 -2.22 14.40 -4.89
CA LEU A 61 -0.86 14.27 -5.43
C LEU A 61 0.06 15.38 -4.91
N ASN A 62 1.05 15.02 -4.11
CA ASN A 62 2.14 15.89 -3.69
C ASN A 62 3.31 15.79 -4.67
N LYS A 63 3.12 16.38 -5.86
CA LYS A 63 4.10 16.34 -6.95
C LYS A 63 5.49 16.85 -6.53
N LYS A 64 5.52 17.97 -5.79
CA LYS A 64 6.78 18.57 -5.31
C LYS A 64 7.61 17.57 -4.50
N LYS A 65 6.97 16.82 -3.59
CA LYS A 65 7.68 15.86 -2.74
C LYS A 65 8.19 14.65 -3.54
N LEU A 66 7.41 14.19 -4.52
CA LEU A 66 7.84 13.11 -5.41
C LEU A 66 9.02 13.54 -6.31
N GLU A 67 9.02 14.78 -6.80
CA GLU A 67 10.16 15.37 -7.51
C GLU A 67 11.40 15.46 -6.61
N GLU A 68 11.27 15.91 -5.36
CA GLU A 68 12.37 15.96 -4.38
C GLU A 68 13.01 14.58 -4.15
N LEU A 69 12.19 13.52 -4.18
CA LEU A 69 12.61 12.13 -4.02
C LEU A 69 13.16 11.50 -5.30
N ASN A 70 13.20 12.23 -6.42
CA ASN A 70 13.53 11.71 -7.75
C ASN A 70 12.62 10.52 -8.16
N PHE A 71 11.35 10.54 -7.74
CA PHE A 71 10.36 9.53 -8.12
C PHE A 71 9.66 9.86 -9.44
N PHE A 72 9.70 11.11 -9.90
CA PHE A 72 8.88 11.56 -11.02
C PHE A 72 9.49 11.21 -12.38
N ASP A 73 8.95 10.17 -13.03
CA ASP A 73 9.05 9.96 -14.48
C ASP A 73 7.80 10.56 -15.15
N PRO A 74 7.91 11.67 -15.91
CA PRO A 74 6.78 12.30 -16.61
C PRO A 74 6.12 11.41 -17.68
N THR A 75 6.67 10.25 -17.98
CA THR A 75 6.14 9.31 -18.99
C THR A 75 5.28 8.19 -18.41
N SER A 76 5.26 8.04 -17.08
CA SER A 76 4.52 6.96 -16.42
C SER A 76 3.07 7.35 -16.17
N ASN A 77 2.14 6.75 -16.91
CA ASN A 77 0.71 7.01 -16.77
C ASN A 77 0.03 6.23 -15.62
N GLU A 78 0.75 5.32 -14.94
CA GLU A 78 0.14 4.35 -14.02
C GLU A 78 0.87 4.34 -12.67
N LEU A 79 0.62 5.38 -11.85
CA LEU A 79 1.08 5.45 -10.47
C LEU A 79 0.46 4.31 -9.63
N PRO A 80 1.13 3.86 -8.55
CA PRO A 80 0.50 2.98 -7.56
C PRO A 80 -0.76 3.61 -6.95
N ASP A 81 -1.68 2.76 -6.52
CA ASP A 81 -2.92 3.19 -5.84
C ASP A 81 -2.64 4.14 -4.67
N ILE A 82 -1.59 3.88 -3.87
CA ILE A 82 -1.13 4.76 -2.81
C ILE A 82 0.41 4.84 -2.82
N ILE A 83 0.92 6.07 -2.73
CA ILE A 83 2.35 6.32 -2.46
C ILE A 83 2.45 7.00 -1.09
N ALA A 84 3.28 6.47 -0.20
CA ALA A 84 3.54 7.07 1.10
C ALA A 84 5.04 7.10 1.42
N PHE A 85 5.52 8.13 2.12
CA PHE A 85 6.94 8.31 2.40
C PHE A 85 7.21 8.47 3.89
N SER A 86 8.02 7.58 4.45
CA SER A 86 8.58 7.72 5.79
C SER A 86 9.91 8.42 5.75
N LYS A 87 9.94 9.70 6.17
CA LYS A 87 11.20 10.43 6.36
C LYS A 87 12.10 9.77 7.41
N ASN A 88 11.52 9.16 8.44
CA ASN A 88 12.25 8.54 9.56
C ASN A 88 13.07 7.33 9.12
N LYS A 89 12.55 6.56 8.17
CA LYS A 89 13.22 5.37 7.62
C LYS A 89 13.86 5.60 6.26
N ASN A 90 13.56 6.74 5.62
CA ASN A 90 13.83 6.98 4.21
C ASN A 90 13.21 5.90 3.30
N TRP A 91 11.98 5.49 3.62
CA TRP A 91 11.24 4.46 2.88
C TRP A 91 10.10 5.08 2.09
N LEU A 92 9.96 4.66 0.83
CA LEU A 92 8.83 4.97 -0.02
C LEU A 92 8.00 3.70 -0.23
N TYR A 93 6.78 3.71 0.30
CA TYR A 93 5.82 2.65 0.14
C TYR A 93 5.07 2.86 -1.18
N LEU A 94 5.11 1.86 -2.05
CA LEU A 94 4.28 1.75 -3.24
C LEU A 94 3.27 0.64 -2.96
N ILE A 95 2.01 1.04 -2.79
CA ILE A 95 0.96 0.15 -2.32
C ILE A 95 -0.09 0.04 -3.42
N GLU A 96 -0.37 -1.19 -3.84
CA GLU A 96 -1.48 -1.51 -4.74
C GLU A 96 -2.59 -2.20 -3.96
N THR A 97 -3.83 -1.93 -4.33
CA THR A 97 -5.00 -2.68 -3.88
C THR A 97 -5.24 -3.86 -4.82
N VAL A 98 -5.85 -4.94 -4.33
CA VAL A 98 -6.32 -6.04 -5.19
C VAL A 98 -7.26 -5.62 -6.32
N TYR A 99 -7.85 -4.41 -6.26
CA TYR A 99 -8.79 -3.91 -7.25
C TYR A 99 -8.12 -3.14 -8.38
N GLY A 100 -7.48 -1.99 -8.09
CA GLY A 100 -7.07 -0.94 -9.05
C GLY A 100 -6.32 -1.44 -10.29
N LEU A 101 -5.00 -1.34 -10.29
CA LEU A 101 -4.17 -2.06 -11.27
C LEU A 101 -4.02 -3.55 -10.90
N GLY A 102 -4.55 -3.94 -9.74
CA GLY A 102 -4.51 -5.27 -9.18
C GLY A 102 -3.25 -5.50 -8.35
N ILE A 103 -2.78 -6.74 -8.33
CA ILE A 103 -1.64 -7.13 -7.48
C ILE A 103 -0.29 -6.71 -8.07
N ILE A 104 0.71 -6.58 -7.19
CA ILE A 104 2.10 -6.49 -7.63
C ILE A 104 2.58 -7.90 -8.04
N ASN A 105 2.37 -8.23 -9.32
CA ASN A 105 2.98 -9.39 -9.97
C ASN A 105 4.39 -9.06 -10.50
N GLU A 106 5.10 -10.04 -11.05
CA GLU A 106 6.49 -9.85 -11.53
C GLU A 106 6.61 -8.76 -12.60
N ILE A 107 5.61 -8.63 -13.49
CA ILE A 107 5.62 -7.60 -14.53
C ILE A 107 5.46 -6.20 -13.91
N ARG A 108 4.49 -6.05 -12.99
CA ARG A 108 4.24 -4.79 -12.28
C ARG A 108 5.42 -4.42 -11.40
N LEU A 109 6.04 -5.38 -10.71
CA LEU A 109 7.24 -5.14 -9.93
C LEU A 109 8.38 -4.58 -10.80
N LEU A 110 8.60 -5.12 -12.00
CA LEU A 110 9.61 -4.59 -12.93
C LEU A 110 9.28 -3.16 -13.39
N GLN A 111 8.01 -2.84 -13.62
CA GLN A 111 7.58 -1.47 -13.95
C GLN A 111 7.86 -0.51 -12.79
N LEU A 112 7.51 -0.90 -11.56
CA LEU A 112 7.76 -0.10 -10.37
C LEU A 112 9.27 0.07 -10.12
N LYS A 113 10.08 -1.00 -10.25
CA LYS A 113 11.55 -0.92 -10.15
C LYS A 113 12.16 0.04 -11.16
N LYS A 114 11.63 0.07 -12.41
CA LYS A 114 12.05 1.05 -13.43
C LYS A 114 11.65 2.48 -13.05
N MET A 115 10.42 2.67 -12.60
CA MET A 115 9.91 3.97 -12.15
C MET A 115 10.74 4.55 -10.99
N THR A 116 11.25 3.69 -10.10
CA THR A 116 12.02 4.11 -8.93
C THR A 116 13.53 4.00 -9.07
N ILE A 117 14.07 3.77 -10.27
CA ILE A 117 15.52 3.49 -10.45
C ILE A 117 16.43 4.61 -9.93
N ASN A 118 15.96 5.86 -9.98
CA ASN A 118 16.69 7.04 -9.50
C ASN A 118 16.18 7.57 -8.15
N CYS A 119 15.24 6.86 -7.51
CA CYS A 119 14.61 7.32 -6.29
C CYS A 119 15.63 7.36 -5.14
N LYS A 120 15.56 8.41 -4.33
CA LYS A 120 16.46 8.61 -3.18
C LYS A 120 16.07 7.79 -1.95
N ALA A 121 14.85 7.24 -1.94
CA ALA A 121 14.31 6.42 -0.87
C ALA A 121 14.45 4.92 -1.19
N GLU A 122 14.55 4.09 -0.15
CA GLU A 122 14.41 2.64 -0.33
C GLU A 122 12.93 2.31 -0.53
N ILE A 123 12.64 1.33 -1.39
CA ILE A 123 11.28 1.06 -1.82
C ILE A 123 10.70 -0.13 -1.07
N ILE A 124 9.47 0.02 -0.58
CA ILE A 124 8.66 -1.06 0.00
C ILE A 124 7.46 -1.28 -0.92
N TYR A 125 7.29 -2.50 -1.40
CA TYR A 125 6.21 -2.89 -2.31
C TYR A 125 5.16 -3.66 -1.52
N VAL A 126 3.91 -3.19 -1.53
CA VAL A 126 2.83 -3.82 -0.77
C VAL A 126 1.62 -4.07 -1.66
N THR A 127 1.10 -5.30 -1.64
CA THR A 127 -0.24 -5.58 -2.16
C THR A 127 -1.22 -5.72 -1.00
N ALA A 128 -2.30 -4.94 -1.02
CA ALA A 128 -3.31 -4.92 0.02
C ALA A 128 -4.60 -5.64 -0.40
N PHE A 129 -5.21 -6.33 0.56
CA PHE A 129 -6.46 -7.07 0.41
C PHE A 129 -7.44 -6.70 1.54
N ASN A 130 -8.74 -6.82 1.28
CA ASN A 130 -9.74 -6.79 2.36
C ASN A 130 -9.68 -8.07 3.20
N HIS A 131 -9.73 -9.23 2.52
CA HIS A 131 -9.87 -10.53 3.17
C HIS A 131 -8.85 -11.56 2.69
N ARG A 132 -8.52 -12.52 3.57
CA ARG A 132 -7.56 -13.60 3.27
C ARG A 132 -8.08 -14.56 2.21
N GLU A 133 -9.39 -14.68 2.03
CA GLU A 133 -10.02 -15.44 0.97
C GLU A 133 -9.70 -14.89 -0.42
N ASP A 134 -9.57 -13.57 -0.56
CA ASP A 134 -9.21 -12.93 -1.83
C ASP A 134 -7.74 -13.13 -2.14
N PHE A 135 -6.89 -12.96 -1.13
CA PHE A 135 -5.48 -13.28 -1.20
C PHE A 135 -5.25 -14.74 -1.63
N ARG A 136 -5.96 -15.70 -1.01
CA ARG A 136 -5.84 -17.13 -1.34
C ARG A 136 -6.05 -17.43 -2.83
N LYS A 137 -6.95 -16.71 -3.51
CA LYS A 137 -7.26 -16.95 -4.94
C LYS A 137 -6.10 -16.58 -5.87
N ILE A 138 -5.26 -15.62 -5.47
CA ILE A 138 -4.27 -15.01 -6.37
C ILE A 138 -2.84 -14.99 -5.83
N THR A 139 -2.60 -15.59 -4.65
CA THR A 139 -1.29 -15.66 -4.00
C THR A 139 -0.16 -16.18 -4.88
N ALA A 140 -0.45 -17.05 -5.86
CA ALA A 140 0.56 -17.62 -6.75
C ALA A 140 1.11 -16.61 -7.77
N ALA A 141 0.43 -15.48 -7.96
CA ALA A 141 0.80 -14.44 -8.93
C ALA A 141 1.48 -13.23 -8.28
N ILE A 142 1.61 -13.19 -6.95
CA ILE A 142 2.28 -12.12 -6.22
C ILE A 142 3.79 -12.28 -6.36
N ALA A 143 4.48 -11.19 -6.69
CA ALA A 143 5.91 -11.21 -6.90
C ALA A 143 6.70 -11.49 -5.62
N TRP A 144 7.84 -12.15 -5.76
CA TRP A 144 8.82 -12.22 -4.69
C TRP A 144 9.39 -10.84 -4.37
N GLU A 145 10.03 -10.71 -3.20
CA GLU A 145 10.58 -9.44 -2.68
C GLU A 145 9.51 -8.36 -2.45
N THR A 146 8.27 -8.76 -2.23
CA THR A 146 7.15 -7.87 -1.89
C THR A 146 6.46 -8.29 -0.61
N ASP A 147 5.63 -7.40 -0.07
CA ASP A 147 4.83 -7.66 1.12
C ASP A 147 3.34 -7.68 0.79
N VAL A 148 2.57 -8.40 1.60
CA VAL A 148 1.11 -8.45 1.55
C VAL A 148 0.53 -8.03 2.89
N TRP A 149 -0.49 -7.19 2.82
CA TRP A 149 -1.28 -6.77 3.98
C TRP A 149 -2.76 -7.08 3.79
N ILE A 150 -3.44 -7.49 4.85
CA ILE A 150 -4.86 -7.86 4.83
C ILE A 150 -5.58 -7.00 5.86
N ALA A 151 -6.54 -6.19 5.42
CA ALA A 151 -7.22 -5.21 6.26
C ALA A 151 -7.96 -5.85 7.45
N ASN A 152 -8.53 -7.04 7.25
CA ASN A 152 -9.19 -7.79 8.33
C ASN A 152 -8.24 -8.43 9.35
N GLU A 153 -6.94 -8.52 9.05
CA GLU A 153 -5.90 -9.03 9.95
C GLU A 153 -4.79 -7.96 10.07
N PRO A 154 -5.11 -6.74 10.53
CA PRO A 154 -4.29 -5.54 10.29
C PRO A 154 -2.96 -5.56 11.03
N ASP A 155 -2.85 -6.35 12.11
CA ASP A 155 -1.66 -6.50 12.94
C ASP A 155 -0.64 -7.53 12.38
N HIS A 156 -0.90 -8.06 11.18
CA HIS A 156 -0.02 -9.00 10.51
C HIS A 156 0.40 -8.52 9.11
N LEU A 157 1.59 -8.97 8.68
CA LEU A 157 2.15 -8.76 7.36
C LEU A 157 2.72 -10.09 6.84
N ILE A 158 2.57 -10.36 5.55
CA ILE A 158 3.15 -11.54 4.91
C ILE A 158 4.26 -11.06 3.98
N HIS A 159 5.49 -11.52 4.22
CA HIS A 159 6.64 -11.21 3.37
C HIS A 159 6.88 -12.33 2.36
N PHE A 160 6.97 -12.00 1.07
CA PHE A 160 7.29 -12.94 -0.01
C PHE A 160 8.80 -12.96 -0.27
N ASN A 161 9.58 -13.44 0.70
CA ASN A 161 10.96 -13.94 0.57
C ASN A 161 11.35 -14.52 1.95
N GLY A 162 12.61 -14.91 2.18
CA GLY A 162 12.97 -15.53 3.45
C GLY A 162 14.37 -15.31 4.00
N ASP A 163 15.37 -15.07 3.17
CA ASP A 163 16.77 -14.97 3.59
C ASP A 163 16.97 -13.94 4.73
N LYS A 164 16.27 -12.81 4.67
CA LYS A 164 16.26 -11.74 5.68
C LYS A 164 15.67 -12.15 7.04
N PHE A 165 14.86 -13.21 7.10
CA PHE A 165 14.03 -13.55 8.28
C PHE A 165 14.26 -14.97 8.80
N LEU A 166 15.09 -15.78 8.15
CA LEU A 166 15.42 -17.12 8.62
C LEU A 166 16.13 -17.05 9.98
N GLY A 167 15.43 -17.54 11.01
CA GLY A 167 15.92 -17.67 12.37
C GLY A 167 14.89 -18.46 13.19
N PRO A 168 15.32 -19.14 14.27
CA PRO A 168 14.39 -19.90 15.10
C PRO A 168 13.42 -18.95 15.85
N TYR A 169 12.15 -19.32 15.92
CA TYR A 169 11.22 -18.69 16.86
C TYR A 169 11.76 -18.94 18.28
N ARG A 170 11.96 -17.87 19.06
CA ARG A 170 12.28 -18.02 20.49
C ARG A 170 11.04 -18.57 21.20
N THR A 171 11.05 -19.86 21.49
CA THR A 171 10.09 -20.47 22.40
C THR A 171 10.55 -20.09 23.81
N PHE A 172 9.85 -19.18 24.48
CA PHE A 172 9.99 -19.05 25.93
C PHE A 172 9.25 -20.23 26.55
N ILE A 173 9.97 -21.33 26.77
CA ILE A 173 9.49 -22.35 27.69
C ILE A 173 9.77 -21.79 29.09
N ASN A 174 8.73 -21.34 29.79
CA ASN A 174 8.83 -21.17 31.22
C ASN A 174 9.08 -22.55 31.81
N GLU A 175 10.32 -22.84 32.19
CA GLU A 175 10.64 -23.96 33.06
C GLU A 175 9.97 -23.70 34.42
N THR A 176 8.73 -24.14 34.53
CA THR A 176 8.09 -24.41 35.81
C THR A 176 7.38 -25.74 35.66
N ILE A 177 8.18 -26.80 35.55
CA ILE A 177 7.74 -28.14 35.89
C ILE A 177 8.55 -28.52 37.13
N ASN A 178 7.84 -28.51 38.26
CA ASN A 178 8.30 -29.08 39.54
C ASN A 178 8.61 -30.57 39.40
#